data_AF-A0A1W9Q788-F1
#
_entry.id   AF-A0A1W9Q788-F1
#
_cell.length_a   1.000
_cell.length_b   1.000
_cell.length_c   1.000
_cell.angle_alpha   90.00
_cell.angle_beta   90.00
_cell.angle_gamma   90.00
#
_symmetry.space_group_name_H-M   'P 1'
#
loop_
_entity.id
_entity.type
_entity.pdbx_description
1 polymer ?
#
loop_
_entity_poly.entity_id
_entity_poly.type
_entity_poly.pdbx_seq_one_letter_code
_entity_poly.pdbx_strand_id
1 'polypeptide(L)'
;MLGLGGIGSNACGETFLACPPGACAGDAGVSANAGESSGGKSFSSAGGRKGTGGSRENLGGASGGAGNLTSSGGSNLGGACGDACDEEAPHCLESEARCVECRTSEDCADPTRPLCNASHDCVRCKTDNDCKQAFSDRGVCVTTLGSEDFGACIGCQSEDDCDGYICDPKTRLCTEYEPRKKGVCAPCEHDLECKIGQYCVPQIFQGIFIGNYCTQTKEARVGPDGTCSLEGAGFSAEVVLTSVGGVRERFCALARTTCPAYSEHHRVKEGCESETPQGDAACGVPGVDDGLCRKLEGVHFCTYPCLSDADCKTGSTCPQNDEQYCSL
;
A
#
# COMPACT_ATOMS: atom_id res chain seq x y z
N MET A 1 31.50 -57.60 -9.57
CA MET A 1 32.67 -57.17 -8.78
C MET A 1 32.69 -55.66 -8.75
N LEU A 2 32.63 -55.08 -7.54
CA LEU A 2 33.14 -53.76 -7.08
C LEU A 2 32.80 -52.54 -7.97
N GLY A 3 31.92 -51.60 -7.59
CA GLY A 3 31.97 -50.69 -6.42
C GLY A 3 32.52 -49.32 -6.89
N LEU A 4 32.21 -48.11 -6.40
CA LEU A 4 31.35 -47.55 -5.34
C LEU A 4 31.54 -46.00 -5.37
N GLY A 5 30.54 -45.22 -4.93
CA GLY A 5 30.61 -43.78 -4.56
C GLY A 5 29.74 -42.87 -5.44
N GLY A 6 28.58 -42.32 -5.05
CA GLY A 6 28.17 -41.62 -3.82
C GLY A 6 28.38 -40.10 -4.01
N ILE A 7 27.56 -39.11 -3.66
CA ILE A 7 26.43 -38.83 -2.72
C ILE A 7 25.92 -37.41 -3.19
N GLY A 8 24.68 -36.93 -3.08
CA GLY A 8 23.42 -37.39 -2.54
C GLY A 8 22.35 -36.30 -2.78
N SER A 9 21.10 -36.73 -3.01
CA SER A 9 19.93 -35.86 -3.13
C SER A 9 19.10 -36.01 -1.86
N ASN A 10 19.01 -34.96 -1.05
CA ASN A 10 18.07 -34.93 0.07
C ASN A 10 16.67 -34.66 -0.46
N ALA A 11 15.86 -35.71 -0.50
CA ALA A 11 14.42 -35.63 -0.56
C ALA A 11 13.88 -35.37 0.86
N CYS A 12 13.19 -34.25 1.06
CA CYS A 12 12.33 -34.07 2.23
C CYS A 12 10.98 -34.71 1.90
N GLY A 13 10.84 -35.99 2.26
CA GLY A 13 9.57 -36.70 2.28
C GLY A 13 8.77 -36.33 3.53
N GLU A 14 7.46 -36.18 3.34
CA GLU A 14 6.48 -35.82 4.35
C GLU A 14 6.38 -36.88 5.45
N THR A 15 6.62 -36.47 6.70
CA THR A 15 6.04 -37.10 7.89
C THR A 15 5.84 -36.05 8.97
N PHE A 16 4.58 -35.66 9.21
CA PHE A 16 4.19 -34.90 10.39
C PHE A 16 4.32 -35.81 11.63
N LEU A 17 5.40 -35.65 12.40
CA LEU A 17 5.49 -36.19 13.75
C LEU A 17 5.05 -35.13 14.77
N ALA A 18 3.99 -35.46 15.50
CA ALA A 18 3.45 -34.68 16.61
C ALA A 18 4.48 -34.42 17.71
N CYS A 19 4.51 -33.19 18.23
CA CYS A 19 5.28 -32.83 19.41
C CYS A 19 4.46 -33.14 20.68
N PRO A 20 4.88 -34.04 21.58
CA PRO A 20 4.19 -34.23 22.85
C PRO A 20 4.56 -33.12 23.87
N PRO A 21 3.62 -32.70 24.73
CA PRO A 21 3.86 -31.64 25.71
C PRO A 21 4.74 -32.15 26.86
N GLY A 22 5.84 -31.45 27.17
CA GLY A 22 6.66 -31.77 28.34
C GLY A 22 8.15 -31.41 28.30
N ALA A 23 8.68 -30.82 27.22
CA ALA A 23 10.12 -30.53 27.11
C ALA A 23 10.47 -29.06 27.43
N CYS A 24 10.22 -28.62 28.66
CA CYS A 24 10.85 -27.42 29.24
C CYS A 24 11.05 -27.65 30.76
N ALA A 25 12.18 -28.24 31.14
CA ALA A 25 12.58 -28.39 32.55
C ALA A 25 14.02 -27.91 32.74
N GLY A 26 14.26 -27.15 33.81
CA GLY A 26 15.55 -26.61 34.28
C GLY A 26 15.67 -25.10 34.04
N ASP A 27 15.94 -24.22 35.01
CA ASP A 27 16.40 -24.40 36.38
C ASP A 27 15.90 -23.30 37.32
N ALA A 28 15.81 -23.67 38.59
CA ALA A 28 15.43 -22.85 39.73
C ALA A 28 16.54 -21.88 40.15
N GLY A 29 16.13 -20.69 40.59
CA GLY A 29 16.93 -19.73 41.38
C GLY A 29 16.08 -19.18 42.53
N VAL A 30 16.62 -19.26 43.74
CA VAL A 30 15.90 -19.30 45.03
C VAL A 30 15.68 -17.92 45.67
N SER A 31 14.60 -17.81 46.46
CA SER A 31 14.15 -16.71 47.35
C SER A 31 15.16 -16.11 48.33
N ALA A 32 14.95 -14.83 48.66
CA ALA A 32 15.01 -14.16 49.98
C ALA A 32 14.89 -12.63 49.75
N ASN A 33 14.29 -11.75 50.55
CA ASN A 33 13.66 -11.78 51.87
C ASN A 33 12.77 -10.52 52.03
N ALA A 34 11.88 -10.60 53.02
CA ALA A 34 11.06 -9.51 53.56
C ALA A 34 11.86 -8.34 54.16
N GLY A 35 11.25 -7.16 54.24
CA GLY A 35 11.72 -6.01 55.02
C GLY A 35 10.56 -5.10 55.41
N GLU A 36 10.23 -5.10 56.70
CA GLU A 36 9.17 -4.32 57.34
C GLU A 36 9.47 -2.82 57.49
N SER A 37 8.37 -2.07 57.51
CA SER A 37 8.07 -0.81 58.23
C SER A 37 9.14 -0.15 59.11
N SER A 38 9.39 1.12 58.83
CA SER A 38 9.78 2.17 59.77
C SER A 38 9.04 3.45 59.34
N GLY A 39 8.29 4.19 60.17
CA GLY A 39 8.56 4.60 61.54
C GLY A 39 9.15 6.02 61.51
N GLY A 40 8.31 7.05 61.33
CA GLY A 40 8.75 8.46 61.30
C GLY A 40 7.70 9.40 61.87
N LYS A 41 7.87 9.79 63.15
CA LYS A 41 7.04 10.76 63.85
C LYS A 41 7.55 12.18 63.62
N SER A 42 6.59 13.10 63.44
CA SER A 42 6.49 14.46 64.00
C SER A 42 7.68 15.43 63.84
N PHE A 43 7.45 16.54 63.12
CA PHE A 43 7.87 17.86 63.58
C PHE A 43 6.73 18.86 63.43
N SER A 44 6.27 19.32 64.60
CA SER A 44 5.41 20.45 64.84
C SER A 44 6.17 21.76 64.62
N SER A 45 5.52 22.74 64.01
CA SER A 45 5.89 24.15 64.12
C SER A 45 4.62 24.99 63.99
N ALA A 46 4.09 25.39 65.15
CA ALA A 46 2.99 26.31 65.28
C ALA A 46 3.50 27.63 65.88
N GLY A 47 3.12 28.73 65.24
CA GLY A 47 3.15 30.11 65.73
C GLY A 47 2.52 30.96 64.62
N GLY A 48 1.26 31.38 64.69
CA GLY A 48 0.72 32.45 65.54
C GLY A 48 1.02 33.80 64.88
N ARG A 49 0.09 34.71 64.52
CA ARG A 49 -1.22 35.10 65.07
C ARG A 49 -1.95 36.06 64.08
N LYS A 50 -3.29 35.92 64.00
CA LYS A 50 -4.38 36.93 64.18
C LYS A 50 -4.56 38.15 63.21
N GLY A 51 -5.78 38.28 62.67
CA GLY A 51 -6.43 39.55 62.24
C GLY A 51 -7.28 39.42 60.96
N THR A 52 -8.58 39.11 61.06
CA THR A 52 -9.77 39.99 60.83
C THR A 52 -10.04 40.41 59.38
N GLY A 53 -11.29 40.19 58.94
CA GLY A 53 -11.72 40.25 57.54
C GLY A 53 -12.07 41.64 56.97
N GLY A 54 -12.55 41.61 55.73
CA GLY A 54 -13.12 42.77 55.03
C GLY A 54 -13.03 42.65 53.51
N SER A 55 -14.20 42.54 52.87
CA SER A 55 -14.64 43.03 51.55
C SER A 55 -13.74 43.03 50.30
N ARG A 56 -14.38 42.54 49.22
CA ARG A 56 -14.42 43.02 47.81
C ARG A 56 -13.37 44.06 47.40
N GLU A 57 -12.71 43.83 46.26
CA GLU A 57 -13.00 44.54 45.00
C GLU A 57 -12.18 43.99 43.82
N ASN A 58 -12.72 44.25 42.63
CA ASN A 58 -12.29 43.86 41.30
C ASN A 58 -11.25 44.87 40.76
N LEU A 59 -10.75 44.66 39.53
CA LEU A 59 -9.77 45.44 38.73
C LEU A 59 -8.33 44.90 38.88
N GLY A 60 -7.52 44.63 37.85
CA GLY A 60 -7.55 44.94 36.43
C GLY A 60 -6.12 45.26 35.96
N GLY A 61 -5.66 44.62 34.87
CA GLY A 61 -4.44 44.94 34.11
C GLY A 61 -3.12 44.39 34.68
N ALA A 62 -2.04 44.19 33.94
CA ALA A 62 -1.71 44.13 32.51
C ALA A 62 -0.22 43.74 32.41
N SER A 63 0.21 43.32 31.22
CA SER A 63 1.60 43.33 30.70
C SER A 63 2.60 42.21 31.06
N GLY A 64 3.06 41.54 30.00
CA GLY A 64 4.47 41.56 29.61
C GLY A 64 5.37 40.44 30.13
N GLY A 65 5.67 39.46 29.27
CA GLY A 65 6.77 38.54 29.48
C GLY A 65 7.00 37.63 28.27
N ALA A 66 7.90 38.03 27.37
CA ALA A 66 8.43 37.15 26.35
C ALA A 66 9.34 36.10 27.01
N GLY A 67 9.00 34.83 26.85
CA GLY A 67 9.81 33.68 27.24
C GLY A 67 9.60 32.57 26.22
N ASN A 68 10.64 32.32 25.42
CA ASN A 68 10.70 31.25 24.45
C ASN A 68 10.79 29.91 25.19
N LEU A 69 9.70 29.14 25.17
CA LEU A 69 9.67 27.72 25.54
C LEU A 69 8.79 27.01 24.51
N THR A 70 9.41 26.19 23.68
CA THR A 70 8.74 25.16 22.89
C THR A 70 8.02 24.21 23.85
N SER A 71 6.70 24.29 23.90
CA SER A 71 5.86 23.29 24.54
C SER A 71 4.74 22.93 23.58
N SER A 72 4.91 21.78 22.93
CA SER A 72 3.84 21.04 22.28
C SER A 72 3.16 20.21 23.37
N GLY A 73 2.37 20.86 24.22
CA GLY A 73 1.57 20.20 25.25
C GLY A 73 0.16 20.74 25.14
N GLY A 74 -0.81 19.85 24.89
CA GLY A 74 -2.21 20.22 24.73
C GLY A 74 -2.68 21.11 25.87
N SER A 75 -3.40 22.18 25.54
CA SER A 75 -3.92 23.13 26.52
C SER A 75 -4.97 22.45 27.42
N ASN A 76 -4.56 21.82 28.51
CA ASN A 76 -5.44 21.39 29.58
C ASN A 76 -5.59 22.55 30.57
N LEU A 77 -6.56 23.41 30.30
CA LEU A 77 -6.94 24.50 31.20
C LEU A 77 -7.59 23.93 32.48
N GLY A 78 -6.79 23.64 33.51
CA GLY A 78 -7.21 23.67 34.92
C GLY A 78 -8.21 22.60 35.41
N GLY A 79 -8.09 21.36 34.92
CA GLY A 79 -8.81 20.18 35.43
C GLY A 79 -8.12 19.48 36.61
N ALA A 80 -8.69 18.36 37.09
CA ALA A 80 -8.19 17.58 38.23
C ALA A 80 -6.79 16.99 38.04
N CYS A 81 -6.32 16.87 36.78
CA CYS A 81 -4.96 16.43 36.45
C CYS A 81 -3.95 17.57 36.27
N GLY A 82 -4.38 18.84 36.18
CA GLY A 82 -3.52 19.95 35.79
C GLY A 82 -2.80 19.70 34.45
N ASP A 83 -1.55 20.18 34.33
CA ASP A 83 -0.66 19.96 33.17
C ASP A 83 0.24 18.71 33.36
N ALA A 84 -0.18 17.74 34.17
CA ALA A 84 0.70 16.65 34.62
C ALA A 84 0.70 15.39 33.74
N CYS A 85 -0.01 15.40 32.61
CA CYS A 85 -0.05 14.28 31.67
C CYS A 85 1.14 14.32 30.70
N ASP A 86 1.69 13.15 30.38
CA ASP A 86 2.87 12.97 29.54
C ASP A 86 2.53 12.29 28.20
N GLU A 87 3.53 11.95 27.39
CA GLU A 87 3.32 11.38 26.06
C GLU A 87 2.78 9.94 26.11
N GLU A 88 3.07 9.18 27.16
CA GLU A 88 2.55 7.83 27.39
C GLU A 88 1.10 7.82 27.91
N ALA A 89 0.69 8.86 28.63
CA ALA A 89 -0.66 9.03 29.14
C ALA A 89 -1.19 10.46 28.88
N PRO A 90 -1.46 10.86 27.62
CA PRO A 90 -1.70 12.26 27.27
C PRO A 90 -3.09 12.77 27.64
N HIS A 91 -4.03 11.90 28.03
CA HIS A 91 -5.43 12.28 28.27
C HIS A 91 -5.77 12.27 29.75
N CYS A 92 -6.36 13.36 30.26
CA CYS A 92 -6.87 13.41 31.63
C CYS A 92 -8.27 12.79 31.75
N LEU A 93 -8.46 11.89 32.71
CA LEU A 93 -9.77 11.47 33.22
C LEU A 93 -10.14 12.31 34.43
N GLU A 94 -10.94 13.35 34.20
CA GLU A 94 -11.39 14.28 35.23
C GLU A 94 -12.11 13.61 36.40
N SER A 95 -12.84 12.52 36.15
CA SER A 95 -13.58 11.78 37.19
C SER A 95 -12.68 11.04 38.18
N GLU A 96 -11.48 10.66 37.76
CA GLU A 96 -10.54 9.86 38.54
C GLU A 96 -9.26 10.65 38.91
N ALA A 97 -9.14 11.89 38.42
CA ALA A 97 -7.97 12.75 38.60
C ALA A 97 -6.66 12.05 38.23
N ARG A 98 -6.65 11.31 37.12
CA ARG A 98 -5.46 10.61 36.60
C ARG A 98 -5.33 10.74 35.09
N CYS A 99 -4.09 10.68 34.64
CA CYS A 99 -3.74 10.63 33.23
C CYS A 99 -3.84 9.19 32.70
N VAL A 100 -4.29 9.04 31.46
CA VAL A 100 -4.50 7.76 30.78
C VAL A 100 -4.10 7.83 29.32
N GLU A 101 -3.86 6.65 28.74
CA GLU A 101 -3.52 6.53 27.32
C GLU A 101 -4.71 6.93 26.43
N CYS A 102 -5.95 6.66 26.85
CA CYS A 102 -7.15 7.02 26.07
C CYS A 102 -8.39 7.23 26.93
N ARG A 103 -9.31 8.09 26.49
CA ARG A 103 -10.66 8.22 27.08
C ARG A 103 -11.70 7.54 26.19
N THR A 104 -11.49 7.65 24.89
CA THR A 104 -12.28 7.01 23.84
C THR A 104 -11.34 6.40 22.82
N SER A 105 -11.81 5.48 21.98
CA SER A 105 -10.94 4.88 20.96
C SER A 105 -10.46 5.89 19.90
N GLU A 106 -11.11 7.06 19.77
CA GLU A 106 -10.61 8.20 18.98
C GLU A 106 -9.25 8.75 19.46
N ASP A 107 -8.92 8.54 20.75
CA ASP A 107 -7.64 8.94 21.31
C ASP A 107 -6.50 7.95 20.93
N CYS A 108 -6.83 6.74 20.45
CA CYS A 108 -5.85 5.72 20.07
C CYS A 108 -5.34 5.91 18.63
N ALA A 109 -4.25 6.65 18.46
CA ALA A 109 -3.66 6.94 17.15
C ALA A 109 -2.92 5.73 16.51
N ASP A 110 -2.54 4.73 17.30
CA ASP A 110 -1.87 3.52 16.80
C ASP A 110 -2.90 2.57 16.16
N PRO A 111 -2.85 2.32 14.84
CA PRO A 111 -3.80 1.46 14.15
C PRO A 111 -3.73 -0.01 14.60
N THR A 112 -2.64 -0.43 15.23
CA THR A 112 -2.47 -1.79 15.81
C THR A 112 -3.09 -1.92 17.20
N ARG A 113 -3.43 -0.80 17.85
CA ARG A 113 -4.11 -0.73 19.15
C ARG A 113 -5.29 0.24 19.08
N PRO A 114 -6.26 0.02 18.18
CA PRO A 114 -7.24 1.03 17.81
C PRO A 114 -8.34 1.26 18.85
N LEU A 115 -8.34 0.57 20.00
CA LEU A 115 -9.45 0.56 20.95
C LEU A 115 -9.07 1.01 22.33
N CYS A 116 -9.85 1.92 22.90
CA CYS A 116 -9.73 2.22 24.31
C CYS A 116 -10.48 1.18 25.16
N ASN A 117 -9.74 0.44 25.99
CA ASN A 117 -10.33 -0.53 26.91
C ASN A 117 -10.90 0.16 28.18
N ALA A 118 -11.57 -0.60 29.04
CA ALA A 118 -12.09 -0.08 30.31
C ALA A 118 -11.00 0.32 31.33
N SER A 119 -9.76 -0.15 31.16
CA SER A 119 -8.61 0.28 31.95
C SER A 119 -8.01 1.60 31.44
N HIS A 120 -8.52 2.11 30.31
CA HIS A 120 -8.02 3.29 29.59
C HIS A 120 -6.65 3.10 28.92
N ASP A 121 -6.39 1.87 28.48
CA ASP A 121 -5.27 1.53 27.60
C ASP A 121 -5.78 1.27 26.18
N CYS A 122 -4.99 1.67 25.19
CA CYS A 122 -5.21 1.32 23.80
C CYS A 122 -4.92 -0.17 23.59
N VAL A 123 -5.82 -0.92 22.95
CA VAL A 123 -5.70 -2.38 22.76
C VAL A 123 -6.06 -2.80 21.35
N ARG A 124 -5.61 -4.00 20.98
CA ARG A 124 -5.99 -4.67 19.73
C ARG A 124 -7.50 -4.88 19.63
N CYS A 125 -8.00 -4.86 18.41
CA CYS A 125 -9.36 -5.29 18.11
C CYS A 125 -9.56 -6.79 18.33
N LYS A 126 -10.80 -7.16 18.60
CA LYS A 126 -11.22 -8.56 18.74
C LYS A 126 -12.34 -8.91 17.75
N THR A 127 -13.14 -7.93 17.35
CA THR A 127 -14.27 -8.08 16.45
C THR A 127 -14.37 -6.89 15.50
N ASP A 128 -15.01 -7.07 14.35
CA ASP A 128 -15.22 -5.99 13.36
C ASP A 128 -16.00 -4.80 13.94
N ASN A 129 -16.89 -5.06 14.90
CA ASN A 129 -17.64 -4.00 15.59
C ASN A 129 -16.72 -3.02 16.33
N ASP A 130 -15.54 -3.47 16.74
CA ASP A 130 -14.55 -2.64 17.39
C ASP A 130 -13.94 -1.61 16.41
N CYS A 131 -13.95 -1.91 15.11
CA CYS A 131 -13.36 -1.07 14.07
C CYS A 131 -14.32 -0.01 13.51
N LYS A 132 -15.56 0.06 14.03
CA LYS A 132 -16.58 0.98 13.53
C LYS A 132 -16.22 2.46 13.67
N GLN A 133 -15.40 2.80 14.64
CA GLN A 133 -15.01 4.20 14.83
C GLN A 133 -14.02 4.66 13.74
N ALA A 134 -13.15 3.77 13.28
CA ALA A 134 -12.16 4.08 12.25
C ALA A 134 -12.74 4.01 10.82
N PHE A 135 -13.65 3.07 10.56
CA PHE A 135 -14.11 2.75 9.20
C PHE A 135 -15.63 2.65 9.06
N SER A 136 -16.39 3.18 10.02
CA SER A 136 -17.85 2.99 10.07
C SER A 136 -18.22 1.50 9.96
N ASP A 137 -19.33 1.14 9.33
CA ASP A 137 -19.75 -0.27 9.23
C ASP A 137 -18.86 -1.16 8.34
N ARG A 138 -17.75 -0.64 7.79
CA ARG A 138 -16.81 -1.38 6.94
C ARG A 138 -15.52 -1.81 7.64
N GLY A 139 -15.35 -1.42 8.90
CA GLY A 139 -14.13 -1.76 9.64
C GLY A 139 -14.01 -3.26 9.88
N VAL A 140 -12.88 -3.82 9.48
CA VAL A 140 -12.57 -5.24 9.68
C VAL A 140 -11.47 -5.36 10.72
N CYS A 141 -11.70 -6.21 11.71
CA CYS A 141 -10.68 -6.58 12.68
C CYS A 141 -9.89 -7.79 12.18
N VAL A 142 -8.58 -7.61 12.00
CA VAL A 142 -7.72 -8.71 11.55
C VAL A 142 -7.51 -9.69 12.70
N THR A 143 -8.26 -10.78 12.69
CA THR A 143 -8.18 -11.85 13.71
C THR A 143 -7.35 -13.05 13.28
N THR A 144 -6.80 -13.02 12.06
CA THR A 144 -5.96 -14.10 11.51
C THR A 144 -4.61 -14.13 12.21
N LEU A 145 -4.38 -15.16 13.03
CA LEU A 145 -3.11 -15.38 13.72
C LEU A 145 -1.94 -15.47 12.73
N GLY A 146 -0.87 -14.72 13.00
CA GLY A 146 0.31 -14.68 12.14
C GLY A 146 0.26 -13.66 10.99
N SER A 147 -0.85 -12.94 10.83
CA SER A 147 -0.89 -11.75 9.97
C SER A 147 -0.04 -10.63 10.56
N GLU A 148 0.64 -9.85 9.71
CA GLU A 148 1.37 -8.64 10.13
C GLU A 148 0.41 -7.60 10.73
N ASP A 149 -0.84 -7.60 10.29
CA ASP A 149 -1.89 -6.69 10.77
C ASP A 149 -2.70 -7.28 11.95
N PHE A 150 -2.26 -8.37 12.58
CA PHE A 150 -3.06 -9.05 13.62
C PHE A 150 -3.46 -8.10 14.77
N GLY A 151 -4.78 -7.95 14.95
CA GLY A 151 -5.40 -7.07 15.93
C GLY A 151 -5.50 -5.61 15.52
N ALA A 152 -5.15 -5.26 14.28
CA ALA A 152 -5.37 -3.95 13.69
C ALA A 152 -6.78 -3.84 13.09
N CYS A 153 -7.27 -2.61 13.03
CA CYS A 153 -8.47 -2.27 12.26
C CYS A 153 -8.07 -1.83 10.86
N ILE A 154 -8.67 -2.44 9.86
CA ILE A 154 -8.46 -2.11 8.44
C ILE A 154 -9.78 -1.90 7.71
N GLY A 155 -9.72 -1.27 6.54
CA GLY A 155 -10.91 -1.04 5.71
C GLY A 155 -11.34 -2.27 4.89
N CYS A 156 -10.43 -3.22 4.64
CA CYS A 156 -10.71 -4.44 3.89
C CYS A 156 -9.60 -5.50 4.03
N GLN A 157 -9.97 -6.79 3.96
CA GLN A 157 -9.08 -7.94 3.76
C GLN A 157 -9.17 -8.51 2.34
N SER A 158 -10.33 -8.38 1.69
CA SER A 158 -10.55 -8.80 0.31
C SER A 158 -11.51 -7.87 -0.42
N GLU A 159 -11.73 -8.13 -1.71
CA GLU A 159 -12.72 -7.42 -2.53
C GLU A 159 -14.16 -7.59 -2.01
N ASP A 160 -14.46 -8.63 -1.23
CA ASP A 160 -15.79 -8.84 -0.65
C ASP A 160 -16.13 -7.74 0.37
N ASP A 161 -15.12 -7.24 1.10
CA ASP A 161 -15.26 -6.09 2.00
C ASP A 161 -15.41 -4.77 1.22
N CYS A 162 -15.14 -4.81 -0.09
CA CYS A 162 -15.09 -3.68 -1.00
C CYS A 162 -16.23 -3.64 -2.02
N ASP A 163 -17.34 -4.35 -1.78
CA ASP A 163 -18.47 -4.44 -2.72
C ASP A 163 -18.02 -4.91 -4.12
N GLY A 164 -16.97 -5.73 -4.17
CA GLY A 164 -16.36 -6.23 -5.40
C GLY A 164 -15.30 -5.31 -6.03
N TYR A 165 -15.01 -4.14 -5.46
CA TYR A 165 -13.89 -3.29 -5.87
C TYR A 165 -12.58 -3.75 -5.22
N ILE A 166 -11.45 -3.28 -5.74
CA ILE A 166 -10.13 -3.64 -5.25
C ILE A 166 -9.93 -3.19 -3.80
N CYS A 167 -9.56 -4.15 -2.95
CA CYS A 167 -8.90 -3.89 -1.67
C CYS A 167 -7.40 -3.70 -1.91
N ASP A 168 -6.87 -2.49 -1.69
CA ASP A 168 -5.45 -2.23 -1.87
C ASP A 168 -4.64 -2.96 -0.78
N PRO A 169 -3.75 -3.90 -1.15
CA PRO A 169 -3.00 -4.71 -0.18
C PRO A 169 -2.01 -3.90 0.66
N LYS A 170 -1.62 -2.70 0.22
CA LYS A 170 -0.66 -1.83 0.91
C LYS A 170 -1.36 -0.88 1.86
N THR A 171 -2.44 -0.24 1.41
CA THR A 171 -3.16 0.73 2.25
C THR A 171 -4.24 0.06 3.11
N ARG A 172 -4.65 -1.16 2.76
CA ARG A 172 -5.77 -1.89 3.39
C ARG A 172 -7.08 -1.12 3.34
N LEU A 173 -7.28 -0.37 2.26
CA LEU A 173 -8.47 0.44 1.99
C LEU A 173 -9.11 0.00 0.67
N CYS A 174 -10.43 0.12 0.61
CA CYS A 174 -11.17 -0.06 -0.62
C CYS A 174 -10.90 1.08 -1.60
N THR A 175 -10.74 0.71 -2.86
CA THR A 175 -10.64 1.65 -3.98
C THR A 175 -11.96 1.69 -4.76
N GLU A 176 -12.04 2.52 -5.80
CA GLU A 176 -13.15 2.56 -6.76
C GLU A 176 -12.88 1.74 -8.03
N TYR A 177 -11.78 0.97 -8.04
CA TYR A 177 -11.32 0.27 -9.23
C TYR A 177 -11.80 -1.18 -9.28
N GLU A 178 -12.30 -1.62 -10.44
CA GLU A 178 -12.75 -3.00 -10.62
C GLU A 178 -11.56 -3.98 -10.75
N PRO A 179 -11.58 -5.12 -10.03
CA PRO A 179 -10.49 -6.09 -10.08
C PRO A 179 -10.46 -6.85 -11.40
N ARG A 180 -9.25 -6.99 -11.95
CA ARG A 180 -8.86 -7.92 -13.02
C ARG A 180 -9.63 -7.75 -14.34
N LYS A 181 -10.22 -6.59 -14.60
CA LYS A 181 -10.99 -6.31 -15.83
C LYS A 181 -10.12 -5.89 -17.01
N LYS A 182 -8.99 -5.23 -16.74
CA LYS A 182 -8.18 -4.57 -17.75
C LYS A 182 -7.15 -5.53 -18.37
N GLY A 183 -7.17 -5.62 -19.70
CA GLY A 183 -6.22 -6.43 -20.48
C GLY A 183 -5.00 -5.62 -20.91
N VAL A 184 -4.12 -6.24 -21.69
CA VAL A 184 -2.87 -5.60 -22.14
C VAL A 184 -3.15 -4.27 -22.84
N CYS A 185 -2.32 -3.26 -22.55
CA CYS A 185 -2.45 -1.89 -23.06
C CYS A 185 -3.72 -1.13 -22.66
N ALA A 186 -4.56 -1.68 -21.79
CA ALA A 186 -5.57 -0.87 -21.13
C ALA A 186 -4.91 0.05 -20.09
N PRO A 187 -5.32 1.34 -20.01
CA PRO A 187 -4.80 2.28 -19.02
C PRO A 187 -5.24 1.87 -17.61
N CYS A 188 -4.37 2.00 -16.62
CA CYS A 188 -4.61 1.54 -15.26
C CYS A 188 -3.99 2.50 -14.23
N GLU A 189 -4.47 2.43 -13.00
CA GLU A 189 -4.00 3.16 -11.83
C GLU A 189 -3.58 2.21 -10.69
N HIS A 190 -4.02 0.94 -10.74
CA HIS A 190 -3.69 -0.07 -9.75
C HIS A 190 -3.39 -1.43 -10.39
N ASP A 191 -2.43 -2.17 -9.84
CA ASP A 191 -2.00 -3.47 -10.39
C ASP A 191 -3.13 -4.51 -10.45
N LEU A 192 -4.01 -4.46 -9.46
CA LEU A 192 -5.14 -5.39 -9.37
C LEU A 192 -6.23 -5.10 -10.40
N GLU A 193 -6.19 -3.99 -11.14
CA GLU A 193 -7.10 -3.78 -12.28
C GLU A 193 -6.75 -4.67 -13.45
N CYS A 194 -5.46 -4.97 -13.60
CA CYS A 194 -4.93 -5.75 -14.71
C CYS A 194 -5.21 -7.25 -14.51
N LYS A 195 -5.50 -7.96 -15.60
CA LYS A 195 -5.71 -9.42 -15.59
C LYS A 195 -4.55 -10.15 -14.92
N ILE A 196 -4.81 -11.37 -14.45
CA ILE A 196 -3.79 -12.24 -13.86
C ILE A 196 -2.61 -12.39 -14.84
N GLY A 197 -1.38 -12.32 -14.30
CA GLY A 197 -0.15 -12.30 -15.09
C GLY A 197 0.21 -10.93 -15.67
N GLN A 198 -0.48 -9.87 -15.28
CA GLN A 198 -0.22 -8.51 -15.72
C GLN A 198 -0.19 -7.57 -14.53
N TYR A 199 0.60 -6.51 -14.66
CA TYR A 199 0.68 -5.43 -13.67
C TYR A 199 0.49 -4.08 -14.34
N CYS A 200 0.11 -3.09 -13.55
CA CYS A 200 0.00 -1.72 -14.01
C CYS A 200 1.39 -1.11 -13.99
N VAL A 201 1.99 -0.89 -15.15
CA VAL A 201 3.38 -0.40 -15.23
C VAL A 201 3.47 0.93 -15.98
N PRO A 202 4.38 1.82 -15.56
CA PRO A 202 4.65 3.03 -16.31
C PRO A 202 5.27 2.70 -17.66
N GLN A 203 4.68 3.22 -18.73
CA GLN A 203 5.24 3.16 -20.07
C GLN A 203 6.02 4.45 -20.35
N ILE A 204 7.32 4.29 -20.62
CA ILE A 204 8.21 5.35 -21.07
C ILE A 204 8.65 5.02 -22.48
N PHE A 205 8.42 5.93 -23.42
CA PHE A 205 8.81 5.77 -24.81
C PHE A 205 9.63 6.97 -25.26
N GLN A 206 10.84 6.72 -25.78
CA GLN A 206 11.80 7.77 -26.16
C GLN A 206 12.06 8.81 -25.04
N GLY A 207 12.03 8.37 -23.78
CA GLY A 207 12.22 9.24 -22.61
C GLY A 207 10.99 10.02 -22.16
N ILE A 208 9.85 9.88 -22.84
CA ILE A 208 8.58 10.52 -22.51
C ILE A 208 7.71 9.53 -21.73
N PHE A 209 7.18 9.96 -20.58
CA PHE A 209 6.18 9.19 -19.85
C PHE A 209 4.83 9.29 -20.57
N ILE A 210 4.31 8.14 -21.01
CA ILE A 210 3.08 8.05 -21.79
C ILE A 210 1.85 7.84 -20.90
N GLY A 211 2.04 7.12 -19.80
CA GLY A 211 0.98 6.71 -18.89
C GLY A 211 1.27 5.35 -18.29
N ASN A 212 0.33 4.84 -17.49
CA ASN A 212 0.41 3.52 -16.90
C ASN A 212 -0.52 2.56 -17.65
N TYR A 213 0.00 1.38 -17.99
CA TYR A 213 -0.74 0.41 -18.78
C TYR A 213 -0.54 -1.00 -18.25
N CYS A 214 -1.59 -1.81 -18.36
CA CYS A 214 -1.51 -3.23 -18.06
C CYS A 214 -0.52 -3.91 -19.00
N THR A 215 0.54 -4.47 -18.42
CA THR A 215 1.64 -5.10 -19.16
C THR A 215 1.91 -6.48 -18.59
N GLN A 216 2.11 -7.45 -19.49
CA GLN A 216 2.29 -8.84 -19.09
C GLN A 216 3.68 -9.08 -18.52
N THR A 217 3.77 -9.92 -17.49
CA THR A 217 5.07 -10.43 -17.07
C THR A 217 5.59 -11.47 -18.06
N LYS A 218 6.87 -11.78 -17.94
CA LYS A 218 7.50 -12.87 -18.68
C LYS A 218 6.79 -14.20 -18.36
N GLU A 219 6.55 -14.47 -17.09
CA GLU A 219 5.92 -15.68 -16.54
C GLU A 219 4.52 -15.92 -17.14
N ALA A 220 3.76 -14.85 -17.36
CA ALA A 220 2.43 -14.92 -17.95
C ALA A 220 2.41 -15.41 -19.41
N ARG A 221 3.56 -15.39 -20.10
CA ARG A 221 3.71 -15.82 -21.50
C ARG A 221 4.31 -17.23 -21.64
N VAL A 222 4.79 -17.85 -20.56
CA VAL A 222 5.71 -19.00 -20.64
C VAL A 222 4.97 -20.30 -20.92
N GLY A 223 5.01 -20.74 -22.18
CA GLY A 223 5.48 -22.11 -22.49
C GLY A 223 7.01 -22.21 -22.25
N PRO A 224 7.58 -23.42 -22.15
CA PRO A 224 8.77 -23.79 -21.37
C PRO A 224 10.08 -22.97 -21.52
N ASP A 225 10.24 -22.13 -22.55
CA ASP A 225 11.48 -21.40 -22.83
C ASP A 225 11.52 -19.95 -22.32
N GLY A 226 10.41 -19.45 -21.77
CA GLY A 226 10.36 -18.17 -21.07
C GLY A 226 10.94 -17.01 -21.88
N THR A 227 10.34 -16.67 -23.02
CA THR A 227 10.71 -15.47 -23.78
C THR A 227 9.47 -14.67 -24.15
N CYS A 228 9.66 -13.37 -24.41
CA CYS A 228 8.58 -12.50 -24.87
C CYS A 228 8.21 -12.70 -26.36
N SER A 229 8.80 -13.68 -27.05
CA SER A 229 9.01 -13.59 -28.52
C SER A 229 8.22 -14.53 -29.44
N LEU A 230 7.44 -15.52 -28.98
CA LEU A 230 6.86 -16.50 -29.93
C LEU A 230 5.33 -16.56 -30.01
N GLU A 231 4.60 -16.13 -28.99
CA GLU A 231 3.12 -16.11 -29.00
C GLU A 231 2.52 -14.75 -28.59
N GLY A 232 3.38 -13.78 -28.26
CA GLY A 232 3.02 -12.51 -27.60
C GLY A 232 2.73 -11.32 -28.51
N ALA A 233 2.89 -11.48 -29.82
CA ALA A 233 2.57 -10.56 -30.91
C ALA A 233 2.41 -9.07 -30.51
N GLY A 234 3.50 -8.31 -30.65
CA GLY A 234 3.58 -6.89 -30.31
C GLY A 234 4.56 -6.57 -29.19
N PHE A 235 4.67 -7.47 -28.22
CA PHE A 235 5.35 -7.23 -26.95
C PHE A 235 6.66 -8.01 -26.85
N SER A 236 7.53 -7.82 -27.83
CA SER A 236 8.78 -8.55 -28.02
C SER A 236 9.92 -8.07 -27.10
N ALA A 237 9.82 -6.86 -26.53
CA ALA A 237 10.88 -6.29 -25.70
C ALA A 237 10.81 -6.81 -24.26
N GLU A 238 11.95 -7.25 -23.73
CA GLU A 238 12.10 -7.58 -22.32
C GLU A 238 12.62 -6.36 -21.54
N VAL A 239 11.91 -5.95 -20.50
CA VAL A 239 12.29 -4.82 -19.66
C VAL A 239 12.02 -5.13 -18.18
N VAL A 240 12.94 -4.72 -17.30
CA VAL A 240 12.74 -4.81 -15.85
C VAL A 240 12.17 -3.49 -15.36
N LEU A 241 10.93 -3.52 -14.88
CA LEU A 241 10.22 -2.34 -14.39
C LEU A 241 9.70 -2.59 -12.97
N THR A 242 9.28 -1.50 -12.31
CA THR A 242 8.51 -1.55 -11.07
C THR A 242 7.09 -1.11 -11.40
N SER A 243 6.10 -1.92 -11.03
CA SER A 243 4.69 -1.61 -11.18
C SER A 243 4.24 -0.48 -10.25
N VAL A 244 3.04 0.05 -10.46
CA VAL A 244 2.44 1.07 -9.58
C VAL A 244 2.28 0.53 -8.15
N GLY A 245 1.97 -0.77 -7.99
CA GLY A 245 1.92 -1.44 -6.69
C GLY A 245 3.29 -1.77 -6.08
N GLY A 246 4.40 -1.42 -6.73
CA GLY A 246 5.75 -1.60 -6.20
C GLY A 246 6.39 -2.96 -6.52
N VAL A 247 5.77 -3.79 -7.36
CA VAL A 247 6.32 -5.09 -7.77
C VAL A 247 7.39 -4.89 -8.84
N ARG A 248 8.61 -5.35 -8.58
CA ARG A 248 9.72 -5.29 -9.53
C ARG A 248 9.89 -6.64 -10.23
N GLU A 249 9.61 -6.69 -11.53
CA GLU A 249 9.61 -7.93 -12.31
C GLU A 249 10.11 -7.70 -13.76
N ARG A 250 10.31 -8.78 -14.52
CA ARG A 250 10.50 -8.73 -15.98
C ARG A 250 9.17 -8.71 -16.72
N PHE A 251 9.02 -7.71 -17.57
CA PHE A 251 7.84 -7.48 -18.39
C PHE A 251 8.12 -7.64 -19.88
N CYS A 252 7.10 -8.09 -20.61
CA CYS A 252 7.07 -8.09 -22.06
C CYS A 252 6.38 -6.82 -22.54
N ALA A 253 7.16 -5.88 -23.08
CA ALA A 253 6.76 -4.56 -23.49
C ALA A 253 6.80 -4.39 -25.02
N LEU A 254 6.14 -3.33 -25.50
CA LEU A 254 6.20 -2.91 -26.90
C LEU A 254 7.58 -2.33 -27.20
N ALA A 255 8.24 -2.81 -28.25
CA ALA A 255 9.60 -2.39 -28.61
C ALA A 255 9.63 -1.10 -29.46
N ARG A 256 8.60 -0.90 -30.28
CA ARG A 256 8.62 0.07 -31.40
C ARG A 256 7.49 1.09 -31.37
N THR A 257 6.59 0.98 -30.40
CA THR A 257 5.37 1.79 -30.31
C THR A 257 4.88 1.89 -28.87
N THR A 258 3.82 2.64 -28.62
CA THR A 258 3.17 2.76 -27.31
C THR A 258 1.83 2.02 -27.27
N CYS A 259 1.27 1.90 -26.07
CA CYS A 259 -0.02 1.24 -25.88
C CYS A 259 -1.19 1.95 -26.58
N PRO A 260 -1.27 3.30 -26.60
CA PRO A 260 -2.20 4.02 -27.46
C PRO A 260 -2.13 3.63 -28.94
N ALA A 261 -0.96 3.72 -29.57
CA ALA A 261 -0.78 3.36 -30.99
C ALA A 261 -1.09 1.87 -31.25
N TYR A 262 -0.61 0.96 -30.38
CA TYR A 262 -0.93 -0.46 -30.47
C TYR A 262 -2.45 -0.74 -30.40
N SER A 263 -3.18 -0.01 -29.55
CA SER A 263 -4.62 -0.15 -29.38
C SER A 263 -5.42 0.43 -30.56
N GLU A 264 -4.83 1.39 -31.26
CA GLU A 264 -5.38 2.04 -32.45
C GLU A 264 -5.10 1.30 -33.75
N HIS A 265 -4.29 0.23 -33.72
CA HIS A 265 -4.00 -0.58 -34.90
C HIS A 265 -5.27 -1.01 -35.63
N HIS A 266 -5.31 -0.71 -36.93
CA HIS A 266 -6.40 -0.93 -37.87
C HIS A 266 -7.71 -0.18 -37.54
N ARG A 267 -7.62 0.93 -36.78
CA ARG A 267 -8.76 1.84 -36.58
C ARG A 267 -8.72 3.01 -37.55
N VAL A 268 -9.89 3.41 -38.04
CA VAL A 268 -10.07 4.70 -38.71
C VAL A 268 -10.21 5.76 -37.62
N LYS A 269 -9.39 6.81 -37.67
CA LYS A 269 -9.32 7.87 -36.67
C LYS A 269 -9.36 9.24 -37.33
N GLU A 270 -10.05 10.18 -36.70
CA GLU A 270 -10.07 11.58 -37.13
C GLU A 270 -8.63 12.13 -37.19
N GLY A 271 -8.30 12.80 -38.30
CA GLY A 271 -6.94 13.31 -38.57
C GLY A 271 -6.04 12.33 -39.34
N CYS A 272 -6.32 11.02 -39.33
CA CYS A 272 -5.63 10.05 -40.18
C CYS A 272 -6.30 10.00 -41.56
N GLU A 273 -6.00 10.99 -42.39
CA GLU A 273 -6.58 11.15 -43.74
C GLU A 273 -5.53 11.18 -44.86
N SER A 274 -4.25 11.13 -44.49
CA SER A 274 -3.14 11.13 -45.44
C SER A 274 -1.92 10.43 -44.87
N GLU A 275 -1.13 9.81 -45.75
CA GLU A 275 0.12 9.13 -45.42
C GLU A 275 1.27 10.15 -45.33
N THR A 276 1.09 11.16 -44.47
CA THR A 276 2.03 12.26 -44.23
C THR A 276 2.35 12.35 -42.75
N PRO A 277 3.44 13.01 -42.34
CA PRO A 277 3.73 13.22 -40.91
C PRO A 277 2.57 13.88 -40.14
N GLN A 278 1.79 14.74 -40.80
CA GLN A 278 0.60 15.35 -40.20
C GLN A 278 -0.52 14.33 -39.96
N GLY A 279 -0.69 13.36 -40.86
CA GLY A 279 -1.63 12.26 -40.68
C GLY A 279 -1.13 11.23 -39.66
N ASP A 280 0.17 10.92 -39.67
CA ASP A 280 0.81 10.02 -38.70
C ASP A 280 0.62 10.53 -37.26
N ALA A 281 0.72 11.85 -37.04
CA ALA A 281 0.52 12.47 -35.73
C ALA A 281 -0.90 12.27 -35.14
N ALA A 282 -1.88 11.86 -35.96
CA ALA A 282 -3.20 11.48 -35.48
C ALA A 282 -3.22 10.09 -34.86
N CYS A 283 -2.25 9.21 -35.17
CA CYS A 283 -2.20 7.83 -34.73
C CYS A 283 -1.21 7.67 -33.57
N GLY A 284 -1.65 7.10 -32.46
CA GLY A 284 -0.83 6.97 -31.26
C GLY A 284 -0.86 8.19 -30.35
N VAL A 285 0.28 8.47 -29.72
CA VAL A 285 0.42 9.55 -28.73
C VAL A 285 0.87 10.83 -29.44
N PRO A 286 0.15 11.96 -29.26
CA PRO A 286 0.52 13.21 -29.90
C PRO A 286 1.95 13.64 -29.56
N GLY A 287 2.77 13.84 -30.61
CA GLY A 287 4.15 14.33 -30.49
C GLY A 287 5.20 13.28 -30.10
N VAL A 288 4.86 11.99 -30.17
CA VAL A 288 5.75 10.87 -29.81
C VAL A 288 6.19 10.05 -31.03
N ASP A 289 5.56 10.27 -32.18
CA ASP A 289 5.84 9.60 -33.46
C ASP A 289 5.89 8.06 -33.34
N ASP A 290 4.91 7.50 -32.64
CA ASP A 290 4.79 6.07 -32.32
C ASP A 290 3.70 5.35 -33.12
N GLY A 291 2.83 6.09 -33.81
CA GLY A 291 1.83 5.59 -34.74
C GLY A 291 1.99 6.18 -36.14
N LEU A 292 1.34 5.53 -37.10
CA LEU A 292 1.42 5.80 -38.53
C LEU A 292 0.03 5.76 -39.15
N CYS A 293 -0.28 6.67 -40.05
CA CYS A 293 -1.49 6.66 -40.85
C CYS A 293 -1.18 6.02 -42.21
N ARG A 294 -1.81 4.88 -42.50
CA ARG A 294 -1.56 4.13 -43.74
C ARG A 294 -2.85 3.85 -44.48
N LYS A 295 -2.75 3.66 -45.80
CA LYS A 295 -3.91 3.46 -46.66
C LYS A 295 -3.96 2.04 -47.20
N LEU A 296 -5.11 1.39 -47.04
CA LEU A 296 -5.40 0.09 -47.63
C LEU A 296 -6.75 0.17 -48.35
N GLU A 297 -6.78 -0.22 -49.63
CA GLU A 297 -7.99 -0.26 -50.46
C GLU A 297 -8.83 1.03 -50.46
N GLY A 298 -8.18 2.19 -50.32
CA GLY A 298 -8.87 3.49 -50.33
C GLY A 298 -9.17 4.06 -48.94
N VAL A 299 -9.00 3.28 -47.87
CA VAL A 299 -9.32 3.67 -46.49
C VAL A 299 -8.03 3.90 -45.70
N HIS A 300 -7.97 5.03 -44.99
CA HIS A 300 -6.87 5.32 -44.07
C HIS A 300 -7.15 4.72 -42.68
N PHE A 301 -6.13 4.12 -42.09
CA PHE A 301 -6.19 3.51 -40.77
C PHE A 301 -4.87 3.75 -40.02
N CYS A 302 -4.96 3.74 -38.70
CA CYS A 302 -3.79 3.80 -37.84
C CYS A 302 -3.09 2.45 -37.76
N THR A 303 -1.77 2.47 -37.85
CA THR A 303 -0.86 1.36 -37.59
C THR A 303 0.36 1.91 -36.84
N TYR A 304 1.42 1.14 -36.69
CA TYR A 304 2.61 1.54 -35.96
C TYR A 304 3.88 0.90 -36.55
N PRO A 305 5.07 1.50 -36.31
CA PRO A 305 6.32 1.01 -36.86
C PRO A 305 6.70 -0.38 -36.33
N CYS A 306 7.38 -1.17 -37.14
CA CYS A 306 7.89 -2.49 -36.76
C CYS A 306 9.32 -2.70 -37.26
N LEU A 307 10.02 -3.72 -36.73
CA LEU A 307 11.26 -4.25 -37.32
C LEU A 307 11.05 -5.68 -37.82
N SER A 308 10.22 -6.44 -37.12
CA SER A 308 9.93 -7.84 -37.43
C SER A 308 8.48 -8.18 -37.06
N ASP A 309 8.01 -9.34 -37.50
CA ASP A 309 6.67 -9.84 -37.16
C ASP A 309 6.45 -9.95 -35.64
N ALA A 310 7.51 -10.08 -34.85
CA ALA A 310 7.42 -10.12 -33.38
C ALA A 310 6.89 -8.81 -32.77
N ASP A 311 7.08 -7.68 -33.46
CA ASP A 311 6.58 -6.36 -33.06
C ASP A 311 5.11 -6.16 -33.45
N CYS A 312 4.56 -7.04 -34.27
CA CYS A 312 3.20 -6.91 -34.77
C CYS A 312 2.21 -7.73 -33.97
N LYS A 313 0.99 -7.18 -33.84
CA LYS A 313 -0.14 -7.87 -33.23
C LYS A 313 -0.44 -9.18 -33.97
N THR A 314 -1.05 -10.14 -33.28
CA THR A 314 -1.35 -11.45 -33.86
C THR A 314 -2.23 -11.26 -35.10
N GLY A 315 -1.83 -11.89 -36.21
CA GLY A 315 -2.51 -11.72 -37.50
C GLY A 315 -2.06 -10.47 -38.28
N SER A 316 -0.96 -9.83 -37.88
CA SER A 316 -0.28 -8.80 -38.65
C SER A 316 1.17 -9.20 -38.91
N THR A 317 1.74 -8.67 -39.99
CA THR A 317 3.13 -8.91 -40.39
C THR A 317 3.87 -7.58 -40.53
N CYS A 318 5.19 -7.64 -40.48
CA CYS A 318 6.09 -6.52 -40.69
C CYS A 318 6.75 -6.65 -42.07
N PRO A 319 6.24 -5.96 -43.10
CA PRO A 319 6.82 -5.98 -44.43
C PRO A 319 8.28 -5.53 -44.40
N GLN A 320 9.14 -6.23 -45.14
CA GLN A 320 10.57 -5.93 -45.24
C GLN A 320 10.88 -4.97 -46.41
N ASN A 321 9.91 -4.16 -46.81
CA ASN A 321 10.03 -3.16 -47.87
C ASN A 321 10.30 -1.75 -47.28
N ASP A 322 10.22 -0.71 -48.12
CA ASP A 322 10.66 0.65 -47.77
C ASP A 322 9.84 1.31 -46.64
N GLU A 323 8.67 0.77 -46.26
CA GLU A 323 7.91 1.22 -45.09
C GLU A 323 7.61 0.08 -44.12
N GLN A 324 8.40 -0.01 -43.05
CA GLN A 324 8.27 -1.04 -42.01
C GLN A 324 7.19 -0.66 -40.97
N TYR A 325 5.95 -1.05 -41.23
CA TYR A 325 4.83 -0.94 -40.29
C TYR A 325 4.03 -2.24 -40.20
N CYS A 326 3.28 -2.42 -39.12
CA CYS A 326 2.46 -3.62 -38.98
C CYS A 326 1.25 -3.58 -39.92
N SER A 327 1.23 -4.46 -40.92
CA SER A 327 0.10 -4.63 -41.84
C SER A 327 -0.68 -5.90 -41.53
N LEU A 328 -1.96 -5.95 -41.87
CA LEU A 328 -2.71 -7.21 -41.88
C LEU A 328 -2.17 -8.17 -42.96
#